data_AF-A0A2V8Y8S5-F1
#
_entry.id   AF-A0A2V8Y8S5-F1
#
_cell.length_a   1.000
_cell.length_b   1.000
_cell.length_c   1.000
_cell.angle_alpha   90.00
_cell.angle_beta   90.00
_cell.angle_gamma   90.00
#
_symmetry.space_group_name_H-M   'P 1'
#
loop_
_entity.id
_entity.type
_entity.pdbx_description
1 polymer ?
#
loop_
_entity_poly.entity_id
_entity_poly.type
_entity_poly.pdbx_seq_one_letter_code
_entity_poly.pdbx_strand_id
1 'polypeptide(L)' 'MIVRITAKIVTSLAGMAEAQVLSFVAYTERDERVRIISARRATRDEQEHYFKTNA' A
#
# COMPACT_ATOMS: atom_id res chain seq x y z
N MET A 1 14.85 11.99 5.29
CA MET A 1 13.93 11.26 6.19
C MET A 1 13.25 10.17 5.38
N ILE A 2 13.81 8.97 5.37
CA ILE A 2 13.37 7.83 4.58
C ILE A 2 12.67 6.88 5.55
N VAL A 3 11.38 6.63 5.37
CA VAL A 3 10.59 5.77 6.26
C VAL A 3 11.01 4.32 6.01
N ARG A 4 11.90 3.82 6.86
CA ARG A 4 12.35 2.42 6.90
C ARG A 4 11.30 1.62 7.67
N ILE A 5 10.36 0.98 6.96
CA ILE A 5 9.44 0.00 7.57
C ILE A 5 10.18 -1.33 7.65
N THR A 6 11.00 -1.48 8.69
CA THR A 6 11.58 -2.77 9.08
C THR A 6 10.90 -3.23 10.36
N ALA A 7 9.79 -3.97 10.25
CA ALA A 7 9.24 -4.71 11.40
C ALA A 7 8.31 -5.83 10.91
N LYS A 8 8.83 -7.07 10.95
CA LYS A 8 8.14 -8.36 11.00
C LYS A 8 6.65 -8.38 10.61
N ILE A 9 6.36 -8.85 9.38
CA ILE A 9 5.04 -9.28 8.89
C ILE A 9 4.00 -8.14 8.77
N VAL A 10 4.38 -6.99 8.22
CA VAL A 10 3.40 -6.02 7.69
C VAL A 10 3.68 -5.89 6.19
N THR A 11 2.76 -6.38 5.38
CA THR A 11 2.85 -6.29 3.92
C THR A 11 2.19 -5.00 3.48
N SER A 12 2.85 -4.25 2.60
CA SER A 12 2.30 -3.04 1.98
C SER A 12 1.97 -3.31 0.51
N LEU A 13 0.71 -3.12 0.13
CA LEU A 13 0.24 -3.24 -1.25
C LEU A 13 -0.21 -1.87 -1.76
N ALA A 14 0.14 -1.55 -3.01
CA ALA A 14 -0.43 -0.44 -3.77
C ALA A 14 -1.43 -0.97 -4.80
N GLY A 15 -2.65 -0.45 -4.80
CA GLY A 15 -3.69 -0.89 -5.71
C GLY A 15 -4.78 0.15 -5.92
N MET A 16 -5.51 0.00 -7.03
CA MET A 16 -6.66 0.83 -7.37
C MET A 16 -7.87 0.43 -6.53
N ALA A 17 -8.47 1.39 -5.82
CA ALA A 17 -9.79 1.28 -5.24
C ALA A 17 -10.80 2.08 -6.08
N GLU A 18 -11.99 1.51 -6.29
CA GLU A 18 -13.09 2.14 -7.04
C GLU A 18 -12.67 2.70 -8.42
N ALA A 19 -11.75 2.01 -9.08
CA ALA A 19 -11.18 2.36 -10.39
C ALA A 19 -10.51 3.74 -10.50
N GLN A 20 -10.33 4.47 -9.38
CA GLN A 20 -9.90 5.88 -9.42
C GLN A 20 -8.88 6.25 -8.33
N VAL A 21 -8.84 5.54 -7.21
CA VAL A 21 -8.03 5.94 -6.06
C VAL A 21 -6.92 4.92 -5.83
N LEU A 22 -5.69 5.27 -6.22
CA LEU A 22 -4.52 4.50 -5.78
C LEU A 22 -4.37 4.65 -4.26
N SER A 23 -4.43 3.52 -3.58
CA SER A 23 -4.34 3.45 -2.12
C SER A 23 -3.18 2.55 -1.71
N PHE A 24 -2.43 3.00 -0.72
CA PHE A 24 -1.48 2.15 -0.01
C PHE A 24 -2.17 1.55 1.19
N VAL A 25 -2.14 0.22 1.26
CA VAL A 25 -2.72 -0.54 2.36
C VAL A 25 -1.58 -1.25 3.08
N ALA A 26 -1.43 -0.94 4.37
CA ALA A 26 -0.61 -1.75 5.26
C ALA A 26 -1.52 -2.75 5.96
N TYR A 27 -1.18 -4.03 5.84
CA TYR A 27 -2.00 -5.09 6.41
C TYR A 27 -1.15 -6.21 6.98
N THR A 28 -1.77 -6.99 7.85
CA THR A 28 -1.23 -8.26 8.34
C THR A 28 -2.12 -9.41 7.89
N GLU A 29 -1.50 -10.54 7.62
CA GLU A 29 -2.18 -11.83 7.46
C GLU A 29 -1.87 -12.69 8.67
N ARG A 30 -2.90 -13.21 9.33
CA ARG A 30 -2.79 -14.20 10.41
C ARG A 30 -3.97 -15.15 10.33
N ASP A 31 -3.70 -16.45 10.37
CA ASP A 31 -4.73 -17.50 10.43
C ASP A 31 -5.85 -17.28 9.38
N GLU A 32 -5.44 -17.06 8.12
CA GLU A 32 -6.32 -16.80 6.96
C GLU A 32 -7.15 -15.50 7.04
N ARG A 33 -6.90 -14.66 8.05
CA ARG A 33 -7.56 -13.35 8.20
C ARG A 33 -6.63 -12.23 7.78
N VAL A 34 -7.15 -11.37 6.93
CA VAL A 34 -6.52 -10.09 6.57
C VAL A 34 -7.01 -9.02 7.55
N ARG A 35 -6.09 -8.35 8.24
CA ARG A 35 -6.37 -7.15 9.03
C ARG A 35 -5.69 -5.96 8.40
N ILE A 36 -6.49 -4.99 7.96
CA ILE A 36 -5.99 -3.69 7.53
C ILE A 36 -5.56 -2.91 8.77
N ILE A 37 -4.31 -2.46 8.78
CA ILE A 37 -3.74 -1.60 9.82
C ILE A 37 -3.92 -0.14 9.43
N SER A 38 -3.65 0.19 8.16
CA SER A 38 -3.88 1.51 7.60
C SER A 38 -4.22 1.42 6.12
N ALA A 39 -5.08 2.32 5.68
CA ALA A 39 -5.34 2.58 4.28
C ALA A 39 -5.26 4.09 4.09
N ARG A 40 -4.41 4.53 3.15
CA ARG A 40 -4.34 5.95 2.78
C ARG A 40 -4.28 6.10 1.28
N ARG A 41 -4.76 7.25 0.82
CA ARG A 41 -4.54 7.68 -0.57
C ARG A 41 -3.04 7.82 -0.83
N ALA A 42 -2.60 7.31 -1.98
CA ALA A 42 -1.26 7.52 -2.47
C ALA A 42 -1.02 9.00 -2.75
N THR A 43 0.17 9.50 -2.42
CA THR A 43 0.58 10.85 -2.81
C THR A 43 0.74 10.93 -4.33
N ARG A 44 0.84 12.14 -4.89
CA ARG A 44 0.99 12.32 -6.35
C ARG A 44 2.23 11.60 -6.89
N ASP A 45 3.36 11.72 -6.19
CA ASP A 45 4.62 11.12 -6.62
C ASP A 45 4.57 9.59 -6.55
N GLU A 46 3.89 9.04 -5.54
CA GLU A 46 3.65 7.59 -5.41
C GLU A 46 2.73 7.06 -6.53
N GLN A 47 1.69 7.82 -6.90
CA GLN A 47 0.84 7.51 -8.04
C GLN A 47 1.63 7.46 -9.34
N GLU A 48 2.42 8.51 -9.60
CA GLU A 48 3.25 8.59 -10.79
C GLU A 48 4.26 7.44 -10.87
N HIS A 49 4.89 7.09 -9.74
CA HIS A 49 5.80 5.95 -9.67
C HIS A 49 5.11 4.61 -9.95
N TYR A 50 3.91 4.38 -9.39
CA TYR A 50 3.13 3.16 -9.63
C TYR A 50 2.78 3.01 -11.12
N PHE A 51 2.27 4.06 -11.75
CA PHE A 51 1.93 4.03 -13.18
C PHE A 51 3.14 3.87 -14.07
N LYS A 52 4.29 4.50 -13.77
CA LYS A 52 5.52 4.31 -14.55
C LYS A 52 6.07 2.89 -14.47
N THR A 53 5.92 2.23 -13.34
CA THR A 53 6.52 0.91 -13.08
C THR A 53 5.62 -0.24 -13.54
N ASN A 54 4.31 -0.01 -13.66
CA ASN A 54 3.31 -1.02 -14.03
C ASN A 54 2.55 -0.69 -15.34
N ALA A 55 3.12 0.19 -16.18
CA ALA A 55 2.62 0.49 -17.53
C ALA A 55 3.04 -0.57 -18.54
#